data_AF-A0A8J6V2G5-F1
#
_entry.id   AF-A0A8J6V2G5-F1
#
_cell.length_a   1.000
_cell.length_b   1.000
_cell.length_c   1.000
_cell.angle_alpha   90.00
_cell.angle_beta   90.00
_cell.angle_gamma   90.00
#
_symmetry.space_group_name_H-M   'P 1'
#
loop_
_entity.id
_entity.type
_entity.pdbx_description
1 polymer ?
#
loop_
_entity_poly.entity_id
_entity_poly.type
_entity_poly.pdbx_seq_one_letter_code
_entity_poly.pdbx_strand_id
1 'polypeptide(L)'
;MNRQQFKETLEKLEPRKPRTVEVLRMVLAKCTDAEIAKSLGIHQGTVRKHIEKLYAAFGIKSEFEGDRRSKRGDLVALFTKYKPEWVNDCPLVATQEVSYEREQAKPDPIPHSISSSLKESETGKDLMSLATSMLEHLGFNKKFRVNRTSEYIGYRLWNNGEVSKHYQLILAQQPTYLSISIHQQFLRSEILTLSDYVFYWDDYDEYPILGSFWVLPSKEDVFLKSMQVQYPNFLKGEVAGSFTLRDYDSDGERWYSIVKQEFNIETLSDKNSYLIVQEDELFPYAGQVCISSRKVLEEFMDYFGRIIMER
;
A
#
# COMPACT_ATOMS: atom_id res chain seq x y z
N MET A 1 -20.58 -1.23 -21.71
CA MET A 1 -20.70 -0.13 -22.70
C MET A 1 -20.77 -0.71 -24.12
N ASN A 2 -21.48 -0.06 -25.05
CA ASN A 2 -21.59 -0.46 -26.47
C ASN A 2 -20.60 0.28 -27.41
N ARG A 3 -20.51 -0.10 -28.70
CA ARG A 3 -19.52 0.46 -29.65
C ARG A 3 -19.70 1.97 -29.91
N GLN A 4 -20.93 2.46 -29.93
CA GLN A 4 -21.23 3.87 -30.18
C GLN A 4 -20.84 4.73 -28.97
N GLN A 5 -21.23 4.30 -27.77
CA GLN A 5 -20.83 4.93 -26.50
C GLN A 5 -19.31 4.95 -26.32
N PHE A 6 -18.60 3.91 -26.76
CA PHE A 6 -17.13 3.85 -26.73
C PHE A 6 -16.51 4.96 -27.59
N LYS A 7 -16.97 5.11 -28.84
CA LYS A 7 -16.45 6.14 -29.76
C LYS A 7 -16.68 7.55 -29.23
N GLU A 8 -17.91 7.84 -28.79
CA GLU A 8 -18.27 9.15 -28.24
C GLU A 8 -17.48 9.49 -26.96
N THR A 9 -17.20 8.50 -26.12
CA THR A 9 -16.38 8.69 -24.91
C THR A 9 -14.94 9.00 -25.28
N LEU A 10 -14.37 8.27 -26.25
CA LEU A 10 -12.99 8.47 -26.71
C LEU A 10 -12.81 9.85 -27.39
N GLU A 11 -13.75 10.25 -28.26
CA GLU A 11 -13.75 11.55 -28.94
C GLU A 11 -13.89 12.73 -27.96
N LYS A 12 -14.60 12.55 -26.84
CA LYS A 12 -14.67 13.57 -25.78
C LYS A 12 -13.39 13.64 -24.94
N LEU A 13 -12.61 12.56 -24.88
CA LEU A 13 -11.42 12.44 -24.04
C LEU A 13 -10.17 13.05 -24.71
N GLU A 14 -10.03 12.85 -26.03
CA GLU A 14 -8.89 13.33 -26.83
C GLU A 14 -8.62 14.85 -26.78
N PRO A 15 -9.63 15.75 -26.96
CA PRO A 15 -9.38 17.19 -26.97
C PRO A 15 -9.39 17.85 -25.59
N ARG A 16 -10.01 17.22 -24.58
CA ARG A 16 -10.22 17.85 -23.25
C ARG A 16 -9.17 17.49 -22.21
N LYS A 17 -8.50 16.33 -22.35
CA LYS A 17 -7.61 15.79 -21.30
C LYS A 17 -6.38 15.10 -21.90
N PRO A 18 -5.46 15.86 -22.55
CA PRO A 18 -4.31 15.28 -23.26
C PRO A 18 -3.48 14.35 -22.37
N ARG A 19 -3.28 14.73 -21.10
CA ARG A 19 -2.52 13.93 -20.14
C ARG A 19 -3.16 12.59 -19.76
N THR A 20 -4.49 12.54 -19.76
CA THR A 20 -5.22 11.29 -19.48
C THR A 20 -5.15 10.34 -20.67
N VAL A 21 -5.09 10.87 -21.90
CA VAL A 21 -4.89 10.09 -23.13
C VAL A 21 -3.48 9.49 -23.18
N GLU A 22 -2.46 10.23 -22.75
CA GLU A 22 -1.08 9.72 -22.66
C GLU A 22 -0.98 8.55 -21.67
N VAL A 23 -1.56 8.71 -20.46
CA VAL A 23 -1.65 7.62 -19.47
C VAL A 23 -2.41 6.43 -20.05
N LEU A 24 -3.55 6.65 -20.71
CA LEU A 24 -4.32 5.60 -21.38
C LEU A 24 -3.46 4.81 -22.37
N ARG A 25 -2.72 5.49 -23.26
CA ARG A 25 -1.86 4.83 -24.25
C ARG A 25 -0.81 3.95 -23.59
N MET A 26 -0.18 4.42 -22.51
CA MET A 26 0.82 3.61 -21.80
C MET A 26 0.22 2.45 -21.00
N VAL A 27 -0.99 2.60 -20.47
CA VAL A 27 -1.72 1.49 -19.82
C VAL A 27 -2.07 0.41 -20.83
N LEU A 28 -2.54 0.81 -22.02
CA LEU A 28 -2.82 -0.12 -23.12
C LEU A 28 -1.54 -0.78 -23.65
N ALA A 29 -0.40 -0.13 -23.45
CA ALA A 29 0.93 -0.66 -23.71
C ALA A 29 1.47 -1.59 -22.62
N LYS A 30 0.65 -1.91 -21.60
CA LYS A 30 0.97 -2.77 -20.44
C LYS A 30 2.07 -2.22 -19.51
N CYS A 31 2.40 -0.95 -19.61
CA CYS A 31 3.39 -0.35 -18.72
C CYS A 31 2.78 -0.13 -17.30
N THR A 32 3.60 -0.30 -16.26
CA THR A 32 3.22 -0.19 -14.83
C THR A 32 3.01 1.27 -14.40
N ASP A 33 2.37 1.50 -13.23
CA ASP A 33 2.23 2.85 -12.66
C ASP A 33 3.58 3.56 -12.55
N ALA A 34 4.62 2.83 -12.14
CA ALA A 34 5.98 3.34 -11.98
C ALA A 34 6.62 3.76 -13.31
N GLU A 35 6.48 2.93 -14.35
CA GLU A 35 7.01 3.23 -15.69
C GLU A 35 6.29 4.41 -16.33
N ILE A 36 4.96 4.49 -16.17
CA ILE A 36 4.16 5.62 -16.65
C ILE A 36 4.56 6.90 -15.92
N ALA A 37 4.66 6.84 -14.59
CA ALA A 37 5.10 7.95 -13.77
C ALA A 37 6.48 8.49 -14.21
N LYS A 38 7.43 7.57 -14.42
CA LYS A 38 8.78 7.89 -14.88
C LYS A 38 8.79 8.47 -16.29
N SER A 39 8.06 7.88 -17.23
CA SER A 39 8.02 8.32 -18.63
C SER A 39 7.36 9.69 -18.81
N LEU A 40 6.31 9.96 -18.04
CA LEU A 40 5.59 11.22 -18.09
C LEU A 40 6.17 12.28 -17.14
N GLY A 41 7.09 11.92 -16.23
CA GLY A 41 7.60 12.85 -15.22
C GLY A 41 6.52 13.31 -14.23
N ILE A 42 5.62 12.41 -13.84
CA ILE A 42 4.53 12.66 -12.90
C ILE A 42 4.57 11.64 -11.75
N HIS A 43 3.89 11.92 -10.65
CA HIS A 43 3.83 10.99 -9.52
C HIS A 43 2.94 9.77 -9.83
N GLN A 44 3.26 8.59 -9.28
CA GLN A 44 2.45 7.38 -9.46
C GLN A 44 1.00 7.56 -8.99
N GLY A 45 0.78 8.32 -7.90
CA GLY A 45 -0.56 8.69 -7.45
C GLY A 45 -1.36 9.47 -8.51
N THR A 46 -0.71 10.33 -9.28
CA THR A 46 -1.33 11.05 -10.40
C THR A 46 -1.70 10.09 -11.53
N VAL A 47 -0.85 9.10 -11.81
CA VAL A 47 -1.15 8.01 -12.76
C VAL A 47 -2.40 7.25 -12.33
N ARG A 48 -2.49 6.84 -11.06
CA ARG A 48 -3.65 6.13 -10.51
C ARG A 48 -4.95 6.92 -10.65
N LYS A 49 -4.93 8.24 -10.37
CA LYS A 49 -6.10 9.11 -10.60
C LYS A 49 -6.50 9.24 -12.07
N HIS A 50 -5.53 9.30 -12.98
CA HIS A 50 -5.84 9.28 -14.42
C HIS A 50 -6.50 7.95 -14.82
N ILE A 51 -6.01 6.83 -14.28
CA ILE A 51 -6.58 5.49 -14.49
C ILE A 51 -7.99 5.38 -13.93
N GLU A 52 -8.23 5.91 -12.73
CA GLU A 52 -9.56 5.94 -12.12
C GLU A 52 -10.55 6.77 -12.94
N LYS A 53 -10.13 7.95 -13.42
CA LYS A 53 -10.93 8.77 -14.35
C LYS A 53 -11.23 8.04 -15.65
N LEU A 54 -10.30 7.21 -16.14
CA LEU A 54 -10.52 6.35 -17.30
C LEU A 54 -11.57 5.28 -16.99
N TYR A 55 -11.52 4.63 -15.83
CA TYR A 55 -12.55 3.67 -15.43
C TYR A 55 -13.93 4.30 -15.35
N ALA A 56 -14.04 5.47 -14.72
CA ALA A 56 -15.29 6.23 -14.65
C ALA A 56 -15.81 6.61 -16.05
N ALA A 57 -14.93 7.14 -16.91
CA ALA A 57 -15.30 7.53 -18.27
C ALA A 57 -15.79 6.34 -19.12
N PHE A 58 -15.14 5.18 -19.01
CA PHE A 58 -15.49 3.98 -19.77
C PHE A 58 -16.57 3.11 -19.10
N GLY A 59 -17.12 3.55 -17.96
CA GLY A 59 -18.17 2.85 -17.23
C GLY A 59 -17.70 1.50 -16.65
N ILE A 60 -16.41 1.38 -16.36
CA ILE A 60 -15.82 0.23 -15.68
C ILE A 60 -16.07 0.44 -14.18
N LYS A 61 -17.16 -0.13 -13.67
CA LYS A 61 -17.55 0.00 -12.26
C LYS A 61 -16.77 -0.99 -11.41
N SER A 62 -16.36 -0.57 -10.22
CA SER A 62 -16.04 -1.49 -9.13
C SER A 62 -17.32 -2.22 -8.72
N GLU A 63 -17.27 -3.55 -8.64
CA GLU A 63 -18.44 -4.36 -8.26
C GLU A 63 -18.80 -4.15 -6.77
N PHE A 64 -17.90 -3.52 -6.01
CA PHE A 64 -18.05 -3.15 -4.61
C PHE A 64 -17.44 -1.77 -4.32
N GLU A 65 -18.06 -1.00 -3.43
CA GLU A 65 -17.43 0.18 -2.83
C GLU A 65 -16.18 -0.26 -2.05
N GLY A 66 -14.99 0.23 -2.45
CA GLY A 66 -13.72 -0.14 -1.84
C GLY A 66 -12.94 -1.27 -2.54
N ASP A 67 -13.39 -1.78 -3.70
CA ASP A 67 -12.61 -2.73 -4.49
C ASP A 67 -11.37 -2.05 -5.10
N ARG A 68 -10.20 -2.30 -4.50
CA ARG A 68 -8.89 -1.78 -4.92
C ARG A 68 -8.18 -2.66 -5.97
N ARG A 69 -8.83 -3.72 -6.47
CA ARG A 69 -8.23 -4.53 -7.54
C ARG A 69 -8.03 -3.69 -8.79
N SER A 70 -6.80 -3.69 -9.31
CA SER A 70 -6.43 -3.03 -10.56
C SER A 70 -7.26 -3.57 -11.73
N LYS A 71 -8.23 -2.78 -12.23
CA LYS A 71 -9.08 -3.11 -13.40
C LYS A 71 -8.41 -2.82 -14.74
N ARG A 72 -7.08 -2.82 -14.75
CA ARG A 72 -6.27 -2.63 -15.96
C ARG A 72 -6.64 -3.65 -17.03
N GLY A 73 -6.87 -4.90 -16.63
CA GLY A 73 -7.32 -5.97 -17.53
C GLY A 73 -8.64 -5.66 -18.23
N ASP A 74 -9.62 -5.12 -17.50
CA ASP A 74 -10.94 -4.76 -18.06
C ASP A 74 -10.83 -3.62 -19.07
N LEU A 75 -9.99 -2.63 -18.78
CA LEU A 75 -9.72 -1.51 -19.69
C LEU A 75 -8.99 -1.99 -20.96
N VAL A 76 -7.99 -2.86 -20.83
CA VAL A 76 -7.30 -3.48 -21.98
C VAL A 76 -8.29 -4.30 -22.81
N ALA A 77 -9.09 -5.17 -22.19
CA ALA A 77 -10.08 -5.99 -22.89
C ALA A 77 -11.13 -5.15 -23.65
N LEU A 78 -11.55 -4.02 -23.07
CA LEU A 78 -12.46 -3.07 -23.71
C LEU A 78 -11.85 -2.45 -24.98
N PHE A 79 -10.57 -2.07 -24.92
CA PHE A 79 -9.86 -1.50 -26.07
C PHE A 79 -9.50 -2.56 -27.12
N THR A 80 -9.15 -3.78 -26.71
CA THR A 80 -9.01 -4.92 -27.64
C THR A 80 -10.32 -5.18 -28.41
N LYS A 81 -11.47 -5.00 -27.77
CA LYS A 81 -12.79 -5.23 -28.38
C LYS A 81 -13.22 -4.15 -29.38
N TYR A 82 -12.91 -2.87 -29.11
CA TYR A 82 -13.47 -1.74 -29.88
C TYR A 82 -12.44 -0.89 -30.63
N LYS A 83 -11.16 -0.95 -30.27
CA LYS A 83 -10.04 -0.20 -30.88
C LYS A 83 -8.69 -0.93 -30.72
N PRO A 84 -8.56 -2.16 -31.27
CA PRO A 84 -7.38 -3.01 -31.05
C PRO A 84 -6.07 -2.39 -31.52
N GLU A 85 -6.10 -1.46 -32.48
CA GLU A 85 -4.92 -0.75 -32.99
C GLU A 85 -4.18 0.12 -31.96
N TRP A 86 -4.81 0.38 -30.81
CA TRP A 86 -4.20 1.10 -29.69
C TRP A 86 -3.56 0.19 -28.63
N VAL A 87 -3.76 -1.13 -28.74
CA VAL A 87 -3.18 -2.12 -27.84
C VAL A 87 -1.91 -2.66 -28.48
N ASN A 88 -0.77 -2.12 -28.05
CA ASN A 88 0.56 -2.54 -28.51
C ASN A 88 1.39 -3.03 -27.31
N ASP A 89 2.51 -3.70 -27.52
CA ASP A 89 3.47 -3.94 -26.45
C ASP A 89 4.39 -2.70 -26.29
N CYS A 90 4.66 -2.28 -25.05
CA CYS A 90 5.39 -1.05 -24.66
C CYS A 90 6.65 -0.80 -25.54
N PRO A 91 6.71 0.28 -26.35
CA PRO A 91 7.91 0.66 -27.09
C PRO A 91 8.74 1.68 -26.28
N LEU A 92 10.01 1.36 -26.04
CA LEU A 92 11.12 2.14 -25.42
C LEU A 92 11.31 1.89 -23.91
N VAL A 93 12.51 1.53 -23.43
CA VAL A 93 13.81 2.20 -23.67
C VAL A 93 14.94 1.24 -24.07
N ALA A 94 15.64 1.62 -25.15
CA ALA A 94 17.02 1.21 -25.42
C ALA A 94 17.98 2.00 -24.51
N THR A 95 18.74 1.32 -23.66
CA THR A 95 20.16 1.61 -23.40
C THR A 95 20.82 0.44 -22.65
N GLN A 96 21.98 0.07 -23.17
CA GLN A 96 23.02 -0.83 -22.63
C GLN A 96 22.71 -2.33 -22.60
N GLU A 97 23.15 -2.94 -23.70
CA GLU A 97 23.61 -4.32 -23.78
C GLU A 97 24.52 -4.66 -22.60
N VAL A 98 24.07 -5.61 -21.77
CA VAL A 98 24.96 -6.66 -21.27
C VAL A 98 24.32 -7.97 -21.69
N SER A 99 24.97 -8.59 -22.66
CA SER A 99 24.65 -9.89 -23.24
C SER A 99 24.70 -10.99 -22.18
N TYR A 100 23.60 -11.73 -22.05
CA TYR A 100 23.68 -13.17 -21.84
C TYR A 100 22.78 -13.83 -22.89
N GLU A 101 23.42 -14.60 -23.76
CA GLU A 101 22.80 -15.32 -24.86
C GLU A 101 21.71 -16.26 -24.34
N ARG A 102 20.52 -16.17 -24.95
CA ARG A 102 19.51 -17.22 -24.92
C ARG A 102 19.77 -18.16 -26.08
N GLU A 103 20.13 -19.40 -25.78
CA GLU A 103 19.82 -20.52 -26.67
C GLU A 103 18.32 -20.85 -26.56
N GLN A 104 17.64 -20.88 -27.70
CA GLN A 104 16.21 -21.16 -27.83
C GLN A 104 15.97 -22.67 -28.04
N ALA A 105 14.95 -23.22 -27.36
CA ALA A 105 14.04 -24.22 -27.95
C ALA A 105 12.76 -24.37 -27.09
N LYS A 106 11.59 -24.25 -27.72
CA LYS A 106 10.23 -24.66 -27.26
C LYS A 106 9.99 -26.15 -27.65
N PRO A 107 8.88 -26.83 -27.27
CA PRO A 107 7.93 -26.65 -26.15
C PRO A 107 7.64 -27.94 -25.32
N ASP A 108 7.08 -27.78 -24.11
CA ASP A 108 6.33 -28.64 -23.14
C ASP A 108 6.26 -30.20 -23.30
N PRO A 109 6.10 -31.03 -22.23
CA PRO A 109 5.53 -30.74 -20.89
C PRO A 109 6.19 -31.45 -19.66
N ILE A 110 6.12 -30.80 -18.49
CA ILE A 110 6.40 -31.32 -17.11
C ILE A 110 7.85 -31.78 -16.85
N PRO A 111 8.60 -31.17 -15.90
CA PRO A 111 8.98 -31.97 -14.72
C PRO A 111 9.24 -31.20 -13.40
N HIS A 112 8.93 -31.91 -12.32
CA HIS A 112 9.73 -32.12 -11.11
C HIS A 112 10.42 -30.93 -10.41
N SER A 113 10.04 -30.79 -9.13
CA SER A 113 10.91 -30.44 -7.99
C SER A 113 12.37 -30.15 -8.34
N ILE A 114 12.76 -28.89 -8.19
CA ILE A 114 14.10 -28.55 -7.72
C ILE A 114 13.92 -27.68 -6.49
N SER A 115 13.95 -28.37 -5.36
CA SER A 115 14.40 -27.83 -4.09
C SER A 115 15.82 -27.30 -4.28
N SER A 116 15.95 -26.03 -4.65
CA SER A 116 17.19 -25.29 -4.44
C SER A 116 17.08 -24.58 -3.09
N SER A 117 17.75 -25.19 -2.13
CA SER A 117 18.12 -24.67 -0.83
C SER A 117 18.59 -23.21 -0.92
N LEU A 118 17.66 -22.28 -0.78
CA LEU A 118 17.96 -20.95 -0.27
C LEU A 118 18.47 -21.15 1.15
N LYS A 119 19.69 -20.68 1.43
CA LYS A 119 20.20 -20.57 2.79
C LYS A 119 19.20 -19.75 3.59
N GLU A 120 18.37 -20.46 4.35
CA GLU A 120 17.39 -19.91 5.26
C GLU A 120 18.16 -19.05 6.26
N SER A 121 17.89 -17.74 6.28
CA SER A 121 18.44 -16.90 7.33
C SER A 121 17.73 -17.28 8.64
N GLU A 122 18.51 -17.66 9.66
CA GLU A 122 17.99 -18.01 10.99
C GLU A 122 17.24 -16.83 11.62
N THR A 123 17.65 -15.60 11.30
CA THR A 123 17.09 -14.36 11.83
C THR A 123 15.60 -14.22 11.53
N GLY A 124 15.17 -14.55 10.31
CA GLY A 124 13.76 -14.48 9.94
C GLY A 124 12.93 -15.48 10.74
N LYS A 125 13.31 -16.76 10.70
CA LYS A 125 12.61 -17.85 11.38
C LYS A 125 12.51 -17.67 12.90
N ASP A 126 13.51 -17.03 13.52
CA ASP A 126 13.48 -16.68 14.95
C ASP A 126 12.32 -15.71 15.25
N LEU A 127 12.09 -14.70 14.39
CA LEU A 127 11.02 -13.72 14.60
C LEU A 127 9.62 -14.32 14.51
N MET A 128 9.34 -15.19 13.54
CA MET A 128 8.04 -15.89 13.48
C MET A 128 7.82 -16.78 14.71
N SER A 129 8.85 -17.52 15.13
CA SER A 129 8.77 -18.40 16.31
C SER A 129 8.53 -17.59 17.58
N LEU A 130 9.22 -16.46 17.72
CA LEU A 130 9.02 -15.53 18.83
C LEU A 130 7.60 -14.94 18.83
N ALA A 131 7.13 -14.40 17.69
CA ALA A 131 5.80 -13.81 17.58
C ALA A 131 4.70 -14.83 17.92
N THR A 132 4.81 -16.06 17.40
CA THR A 132 3.83 -17.12 17.69
C THR A 132 3.84 -17.54 19.17
N SER A 133 5.00 -17.64 19.80
CA SER A 133 5.13 -17.90 21.25
C SER A 133 4.49 -16.80 22.10
N MET A 134 4.71 -15.53 21.74
CA MET A 134 4.09 -14.40 22.44
C MET A 134 2.57 -14.42 22.35
N LEU A 135 2.01 -14.69 21.16
CA LEU A 135 0.57 -14.81 20.96
C LEU A 135 -0.03 -15.98 21.75
N GLU A 136 0.67 -17.11 21.81
CA GLU A 136 0.26 -18.25 22.63
C GLU A 136 0.22 -17.89 24.11
N HIS A 137 1.24 -17.18 24.61
CA HIS A 137 1.28 -16.71 25.99
C HIS A 137 0.16 -15.70 26.30
N LEU A 138 -0.21 -14.84 25.35
CA LEU A 138 -1.37 -13.94 25.44
C LEU A 138 -2.72 -14.69 25.35
N GLY A 139 -2.71 -16.00 25.06
CA GLY A 139 -3.92 -16.82 24.99
C GLY A 139 -4.68 -16.70 23.68
N PHE A 140 -4.04 -16.26 22.58
CA PHE A 140 -4.70 -16.12 21.27
C PHE A 140 -5.39 -17.40 20.82
N ASN A 141 -4.78 -18.57 21.07
CA ASN A 141 -5.33 -19.87 20.69
C ASN A 141 -6.67 -20.21 21.36
N LYS A 142 -7.06 -19.47 22.42
CA LYS A 142 -8.35 -19.62 23.10
C LYS A 142 -9.46 -18.78 22.45
N LYS A 143 -9.13 -17.61 21.90
CA LYS A 143 -10.08 -16.63 21.34
C LYS A 143 -10.14 -16.68 19.81
N PHE A 144 -9.04 -17.09 19.18
CA PHE A 144 -8.87 -17.03 17.73
C PHE A 144 -8.64 -18.42 17.14
N ARG A 145 -9.30 -18.68 16.00
CA ARG A 145 -8.98 -19.82 15.14
C ARG A 145 -7.74 -19.49 14.31
N VAL A 146 -6.74 -20.36 14.41
CA VAL A 146 -5.50 -20.25 13.64
C VAL A 146 -5.64 -20.96 12.29
N ASN A 147 -5.21 -20.30 11.22
CA ASN A 147 -5.03 -20.90 9.91
C ASN A 147 -3.55 -20.78 9.50
N ARG A 148 -2.93 -21.89 9.10
CA ARG A 148 -1.53 -21.93 8.68
C ARG A 148 -1.46 -22.35 7.21
N THR A 149 -0.85 -21.52 6.39
CA THR A 149 -0.54 -21.83 4.99
C THR A 149 0.98 -21.91 4.83
N SER A 150 1.45 -22.21 3.61
CA SER A 150 2.88 -22.12 3.30
C SER A 150 3.43 -20.69 3.33
N GLU A 151 2.55 -19.68 3.25
CA GLU A 151 2.93 -18.28 3.10
C GLU A 151 2.73 -17.46 4.38
N TYR A 152 1.75 -17.81 5.21
CA TYR A 152 1.39 -17.03 6.40
C TYR A 152 0.66 -17.83 7.48
N ILE A 153 0.61 -17.25 8.68
CA ILE A 153 -0.21 -17.68 9.81
C ILE A 153 -1.25 -16.58 10.08
N GLY A 154 -2.53 -16.91 9.97
CA GLY A 154 -3.63 -15.98 10.19
C GLY A 154 -4.48 -16.36 11.41
N TYR A 155 -4.92 -15.36 12.16
CA TYR A 155 -5.78 -15.50 13.35
C TYR A 155 -7.15 -14.87 13.07
N ARG A 156 -8.22 -15.67 13.10
CA ARG A 156 -9.60 -15.21 12.92
C ARG A 156 -10.36 -15.30 14.23
N LEU A 157 -11.22 -14.32 14.50
CA LEU A 157 -12.02 -14.34 15.72
C LEU A 157 -12.98 -15.52 15.67
N TRP A 158 -13.04 -16.28 16.76
CA TRP A 158 -13.96 -17.39 16.94
C TRP A 158 -15.11 -16.95 17.85
N ASN A 159 -16.28 -16.66 17.28
CA ASN A 159 -17.45 -16.21 18.03
C ASN A 159 -18.64 -17.15 17.80
N ASN A 160 -19.14 -17.78 18.88
CA ASN A 160 -20.42 -18.52 18.89
C ASN A 160 -20.61 -19.50 17.72
N GLY A 161 -19.57 -20.21 17.32
CA GLY A 161 -19.62 -21.23 16.27
C GLY A 161 -19.39 -20.71 14.84
N GLU A 162 -19.29 -19.39 14.66
CA GLU A 162 -18.91 -18.78 13.38
C GLU A 162 -17.52 -18.14 13.45
N VAL A 163 -16.75 -18.33 12.38
CA VAL A 163 -15.42 -17.73 12.20
C VAL A 163 -15.61 -16.40 11.49
N SER A 164 -14.99 -15.33 11.98
CA SER A 164 -14.97 -14.05 11.26
C SER A 164 -14.44 -14.23 9.84
N LYS A 165 -15.05 -13.54 8.86
CA LYS A 165 -14.57 -13.60 7.46
C LYS A 165 -13.13 -13.09 7.32
N HIS A 166 -12.78 -12.07 8.11
CA HIS A 166 -11.48 -11.41 8.08
C HIS A 166 -10.56 -11.93 9.17
N TYR A 167 -9.26 -11.94 8.88
CA TYR A 167 -8.23 -12.14 9.88
C TYR A 167 -8.10 -10.88 10.74
N GLN A 168 -7.88 -11.05 12.03
CA GLN A 168 -7.60 -9.96 12.96
C GLN A 168 -6.10 -9.66 13.01
N LEU A 169 -5.28 -10.72 12.87
CA LEU A 169 -3.83 -10.67 12.84
C LEU A 169 -3.30 -11.69 11.82
N ILE A 170 -2.25 -11.32 11.08
CA ILE A 170 -1.60 -12.16 10.09
C ILE A 170 -0.08 -12.00 10.25
N LEU A 171 0.64 -13.10 10.25
CA LEU A 171 2.10 -13.15 10.30
C LEU A 171 2.60 -13.81 9.01
N ALA A 172 3.48 -13.15 8.26
CA ALA A 172 4.09 -13.70 7.05
C ALA A 172 5.61 -13.58 7.12
N GLN A 173 6.29 -14.73 7.06
CA GLN A 173 7.74 -14.80 7.13
C GLN A 173 8.38 -14.37 5.81
N GLN A 174 9.30 -13.41 5.86
CA GLN A 174 10.17 -13.06 4.74
C GLN A 174 11.63 -13.42 5.06
N PRO A 175 12.53 -13.51 4.07
CA PRO A 175 13.91 -13.94 4.30
C PRO A 175 14.69 -13.08 5.33
N THR A 176 14.35 -11.80 5.49
CA THR A 176 15.09 -10.84 6.33
C THR A 176 14.23 -10.10 7.36
N TYR A 177 12.91 -10.31 7.37
CA TYR A 177 11.98 -9.65 8.29
C TYR A 177 10.70 -10.48 8.45
N LEU A 178 9.87 -10.08 9.41
CA LEU A 178 8.52 -10.57 9.60
C LEU A 178 7.52 -9.47 9.17
N SER A 179 6.63 -9.79 8.23
CA SER A 179 5.48 -8.95 7.92
C SER A 179 4.37 -9.27 8.90
N ILE A 180 3.80 -8.24 9.53
CA ILE A 180 2.67 -8.37 10.44
C ILE A 180 1.55 -7.48 9.95
N SER A 181 0.40 -8.08 9.68
CA SER A 181 -0.78 -7.36 9.20
C SER A 181 -1.88 -7.42 10.25
N ILE A 182 -2.39 -6.25 10.60
CA ILE A 182 -3.43 -6.07 11.61
C ILE A 182 -4.65 -5.44 10.96
N HIS A 183 -5.84 -5.97 11.28
CA HIS A 183 -7.09 -5.39 10.79
C HIS A 183 -7.18 -3.90 11.17
N GLN A 184 -7.54 -3.04 10.22
CA GLN A 184 -7.49 -1.57 10.39
C GLN A 184 -8.24 -1.05 11.62
N GLN A 185 -9.29 -1.74 12.05
CA GLN A 185 -10.06 -1.37 13.26
C GLN A 185 -9.21 -1.28 14.54
N PHE A 186 -8.11 -2.04 14.63
CA PHE A 186 -7.19 -1.98 15.77
C PHE A 186 -6.08 -0.96 15.59
N LEU A 187 -5.81 -0.54 14.35
CA LEU A 187 -4.75 0.41 14.03
C LEU A 187 -5.22 1.87 14.14
N ARG A 188 -6.47 2.18 13.76
CA ARG A 188 -6.93 3.56 13.54
C ARG A 188 -6.72 4.52 14.72
N SER A 189 -6.84 4.05 15.97
CA SER A 189 -6.63 4.89 17.16
C SER A 189 -5.18 4.98 17.60
N GLU A 190 -4.31 4.12 17.07
CA GLU A 190 -2.95 3.88 17.57
C GLU A 190 -1.86 4.36 16.60
N ILE A 191 -2.25 4.82 15.41
CA ILE A 191 -1.31 5.24 14.36
C ILE A 191 -1.37 6.75 14.15
N LEU A 192 -0.22 7.31 13.80
CA LEU A 192 -0.07 8.64 13.25
C LEU A 192 -0.34 8.58 11.75
N THR A 193 -1.33 9.32 11.27
CA THR A 193 -1.60 9.51 9.84
C THR A 193 -1.28 10.94 9.47
N LEU A 194 -0.39 11.10 8.49
CA LEU A 194 -0.03 12.40 7.94
C LEU A 194 -0.66 12.54 6.56
N SER A 195 -1.38 13.63 6.33
CA SER A 195 -2.01 13.94 5.05
C SER A 195 -1.59 15.32 4.54
N ASP A 196 -1.77 15.54 3.25
CA ASP A 196 -1.56 16.84 2.61
C ASP A 196 -2.93 17.37 2.16
N TYR A 197 -3.21 18.65 2.35
CA TYR A 197 -4.45 19.25 1.86
C TYR A 197 -4.26 19.68 0.41
N VAL A 198 -5.03 19.14 -0.54
CA VAL A 198 -4.91 19.54 -1.96
C VAL A 198 -6.21 20.19 -2.42
N PHE A 199 -6.15 21.50 -2.70
CA PHE A 199 -7.24 22.22 -3.36
C PHE A 199 -7.41 21.68 -4.78
N TYR A 200 -8.56 21.07 -5.05
CA TYR A 200 -9.04 20.86 -6.40
C TYR A 200 -10.08 21.93 -6.70
N TRP A 201 -9.97 22.60 -7.84
CA TRP A 201 -10.93 23.61 -8.30
C TRP A 201 -12.33 23.04 -8.62
N ASP A 202 -12.54 21.73 -8.44
CA ASP A 202 -13.80 21.02 -8.63
C ASP A 202 -14.23 20.38 -7.29
N ASP A 203 -14.88 21.15 -6.40
CA ASP A 203 -15.74 20.77 -5.26
C ASP A 203 -15.42 19.55 -4.35
N TYR A 204 -14.22 18.97 -4.40
CA TYR A 204 -13.81 17.87 -3.53
C TYR A 204 -12.47 18.19 -2.87
N ASP A 205 -12.53 18.44 -1.56
CA ASP A 205 -11.36 18.44 -0.70
C ASP A 205 -10.85 17.00 -0.58
N GLU A 206 -9.70 16.72 -1.16
CA GLU A 206 -9.00 15.46 -0.93
C GLU A 206 -7.81 15.70 0.01
N TYR A 207 -7.65 14.77 0.95
CA TYR A 207 -6.54 14.69 1.88
C TYR A 207 -5.65 13.49 1.52
N PRO A 208 -4.85 13.55 0.43
CA PRO A 208 -3.93 12.47 0.12
C PRO A 208 -3.06 12.14 1.34
N ILE A 209 -3.15 10.89 1.79
CA ILE A 209 -2.31 10.35 2.86
C ILE A 209 -0.87 10.33 2.36
N LEU A 210 0.00 11.00 3.08
CA LEU A 210 1.44 10.99 2.87
C LEU A 210 2.07 9.76 3.47
N GLY A 211 1.61 9.36 4.66
CA GLY A 211 2.06 8.16 5.34
C GLY A 211 1.28 7.87 6.61
N SER A 212 1.38 6.62 7.03
CA SER A 212 0.86 6.13 8.30
C SER A 212 1.99 5.48 9.08
N PHE A 213 2.06 5.76 10.38
CA PHE A 213 3.16 5.35 11.23
C PHE A 213 2.64 4.84 12.56
N TRP A 214 3.28 3.81 13.09
CA TRP A 214 3.15 3.45 14.48
C TRP A 214 4.42 3.92 15.19
N VAL A 215 4.29 4.92 16.06
CA VAL A 215 5.41 5.40 16.89
C VAL A 215 5.61 4.40 18.02
N LEU A 216 6.85 3.98 18.26
CA LEU A 216 7.14 3.02 19.33
C LEU A 216 6.90 3.70 20.69
N PRO A 217 6.04 3.14 21.57
CA PRO A 217 5.83 3.69 22.91
C PRO A 217 7.12 3.95 23.69
N SER A 218 8.13 3.08 23.56
CA SER A 218 9.43 3.23 24.22
C SER A 218 10.32 4.36 23.64
N LYS A 219 9.88 4.99 22.56
CA LYS A 219 10.64 6.00 21.79
C LYS A 219 9.83 7.26 21.48
N GLU A 220 8.67 7.47 22.09
CA GLU A 220 7.83 8.65 21.86
C GLU A 220 8.59 9.97 22.06
N ASP A 221 9.33 10.12 23.17
CA ASP A 221 10.11 11.33 23.44
C ASP A 221 11.17 11.61 22.36
N VAL A 222 11.82 10.54 21.88
CA VAL A 222 12.83 10.64 20.82
C VAL A 222 12.16 11.07 19.52
N PHE A 223 10.99 10.47 19.22
CA PHE A 223 10.20 10.80 18.05
C PHE A 223 9.73 12.25 18.06
N LEU A 224 9.07 12.67 19.13
CA LEU A 224 8.53 14.02 19.30
C LEU A 224 9.64 15.08 19.30
N LYS A 225 10.79 14.81 19.93
CA LYS A 225 11.93 15.73 19.91
C LYS A 225 12.49 15.93 18.50
N SER A 226 12.61 14.85 17.72
CA SER A 226 13.06 14.95 16.33
C SER A 226 12.06 15.70 15.46
N MET A 227 10.77 15.36 15.60
CA MET A 227 9.67 16.04 14.92
C MET A 227 9.63 17.53 15.27
N GLN A 228 9.86 17.91 16.52
CA GLN A 228 9.85 19.31 16.94
C GLN A 228 11.01 20.12 16.33
N VAL A 229 12.15 19.48 16.05
CA VAL A 229 13.30 20.15 15.39
C VAL A 229 13.01 20.39 13.91
N GLN A 230 12.40 19.41 13.22
CA GLN A 230 12.14 19.49 11.78
C GLN A 230 10.83 20.23 11.45
N TYR A 231 9.80 20.01 12.28
CA TYR A 231 8.43 20.50 12.10
C TYR A 231 7.88 21.02 13.44
N PRO A 232 8.35 22.20 13.90
CA PRO A 232 7.99 22.73 15.21
C PRO A 232 6.46 22.85 15.41
N ASN A 233 5.97 22.36 16.54
CA ASN A 233 4.57 22.42 16.98
C ASN A 233 3.55 21.70 16.08
N PHE A 234 3.99 20.94 15.08
CA PHE A 234 3.10 20.28 14.13
C PHE A 234 2.21 19.22 14.79
N LEU A 235 2.80 18.33 15.58
CA LEU A 235 2.09 17.22 16.23
C LEU A 235 1.44 17.59 17.56
N LYS A 236 1.67 18.80 18.09
CA LYS A 236 1.16 19.27 19.39
C LYS A 236 1.45 18.31 20.57
N GLY A 237 2.51 17.51 20.47
CA GLY A 237 2.89 16.51 21.48
C GLY A 237 2.26 15.14 21.33
N GLU A 238 1.42 14.93 20.32
CA GLU A 238 0.73 13.67 20.05
C GLU A 238 1.56 12.74 19.14
N VAL A 239 1.43 11.43 19.34
CA VAL A 239 2.12 10.38 18.54
C VAL A 239 1.16 9.50 17.74
N ALA A 240 -0.14 9.75 17.86
CA ALA A 240 -1.21 9.09 17.11
C ALA A 240 -2.28 10.10 16.72
N GLY A 241 -3.12 9.76 15.74
CA GLY A 241 -4.14 10.64 15.18
C GLY A 241 -3.82 11.12 13.78
N SER A 242 -4.68 11.97 13.22
CA SER A 242 -4.56 12.46 11.84
C SER A 242 -4.16 13.93 11.81
N PHE A 243 -3.07 14.24 11.11
CA PHE A 243 -2.54 15.61 11.00
C PHE A 243 -2.33 15.98 9.53
N THR A 244 -2.77 17.18 9.17
CA THR A 244 -2.66 17.69 7.80
C THR A 244 -1.54 18.71 7.73
N LEU A 245 -0.59 18.54 6.80
CA LEU A 245 0.56 19.44 6.65
C LEU A 245 0.19 20.88 6.31
N ARG A 246 -0.96 21.07 5.67
CA ARG A 246 -1.54 22.37 5.33
C ARG A 246 -2.88 22.45 6.02
N ASP A 247 -2.92 23.12 7.16
CA ASP A 247 -4.15 23.37 7.90
C ASP A 247 -4.54 24.83 7.73
N TYR A 248 -5.85 25.09 7.59
CA TYR A 248 -6.38 26.45 7.58
C TYR A 248 -6.62 26.84 9.02
N ASP A 249 -5.89 27.84 9.52
CA ASP A 249 -6.43 28.60 10.65
C ASP A 249 -7.77 29.20 10.21
N SER A 250 -8.81 28.99 11.01
CA SER A 250 -10.19 29.48 10.79
C SER A 250 -10.27 31.00 10.55
N ASP A 251 -9.20 31.72 10.86
CA ASP A 251 -9.08 33.17 10.70
C ASP A 251 -8.51 33.59 9.34
N GLY A 252 -8.22 32.64 8.43
CA GLY A 252 -7.90 32.90 7.02
C GLY A 252 -6.54 33.55 6.74
N GLU A 253 -5.71 33.83 7.76
CA GLU A 253 -4.51 34.66 7.58
C GLU A 253 -3.16 33.93 7.64
N ARG A 254 -3.08 32.63 8.00
CA ARG A 254 -1.78 31.94 8.06
C ARG A 254 -1.79 30.56 7.43
N TRP A 255 -0.87 30.39 6.49
CA TRP A 255 -0.49 29.11 5.91
C TRP A 255 0.71 28.57 6.69
N TYR A 256 0.55 27.53 7.49
CA TYR A 256 1.67 26.64 7.78
C TYR A 256 1.81 25.71 6.57
N SER A 257 2.45 26.18 5.51
CA SER A 257 2.76 25.34 4.36
C SER A 257 4.16 24.79 4.55
N ILE A 258 4.30 23.62 5.17
CA ILE A 258 5.50 22.82 4.95
C ILE A 258 5.53 22.54 3.44
N VAL A 259 6.48 23.15 2.73
CA VAL A 259 6.56 23.03 1.27
C VAL A 259 6.77 21.54 0.96
N LYS A 260 5.90 20.97 0.14
CA LYS A 260 5.87 19.53 -0.18
C LYS A 260 7.21 18.95 -0.68
N GLN A 261 8.10 19.80 -1.19
CA GLN A 261 9.45 19.43 -1.62
C GLN A 261 10.43 19.19 -0.44
N GLU A 262 10.09 19.67 0.75
CA GLU A 262 10.90 19.54 1.98
C GLU A 262 10.39 18.44 2.91
N PHE A 263 9.13 18.02 2.79
CA PHE A 263 8.59 16.95 3.60
C PHE A 263 9.07 15.58 3.12
N ASN A 264 10.03 15.01 3.85
CA ASN A 264 10.56 13.69 3.56
C ASN A 264 10.12 12.68 4.62
N ILE A 265 9.26 11.75 4.19
CA ILE A 265 8.72 10.66 5.02
C ILE A 265 9.82 9.73 5.57
N GLU A 266 10.93 9.62 4.86
CA GLU A 266 12.07 8.78 5.26
C GLU A 266 12.93 9.46 6.32
N THR A 267 12.71 10.74 6.62
CA THR A 267 13.48 11.51 7.60
C THR A 267 12.64 12.11 8.71
N LEU A 268 11.35 11.76 8.81
CA LEU A 268 10.41 12.25 9.84
C LEU A 268 11.03 12.28 11.24
N SER A 269 11.71 11.20 11.61
CA SER A 269 12.40 11.07 12.88
C SER A 269 13.56 10.08 12.77
N ASP A 270 14.20 9.75 13.91
CA ASP A 270 15.01 8.55 14.05
C ASP A 270 14.24 7.33 13.53
N LYS A 271 14.79 6.65 12.52
CA LYS A 271 14.16 5.52 11.83
C LYS A 271 13.87 4.31 12.75
N ASN A 272 14.42 4.31 13.97
CA ASN A 272 14.17 3.29 14.98
C ASN A 272 13.12 3.71 16.01
N SER A 273 12.50 4.89 15.85
CA SER A 273 11.45 5.40 16.74
C SER A 273 10.03 5.16 16.23
N TYR A 274 9.86 4.67 15.00
CA TYR A 274 8.55 4.36 14.41
C TYR A 274 8.63 3.23 13.40
N LEU A 275 7.48 2.62 13.09
CA LEU A 275 7.27 1.72 11.96
C LEU A 275 6.37 2.37 10.93
N ILE A 276 6.66 2.16 9.65
CA ILE A 276 5.77 2.56 8.56
C ILE A 276 4.66 1.52 8.44
N VAL A 277 3.41 1.98 8.45
CA VAL A 277 2.22 1.17 8.23
C VAL A 277 1.80 1.34 6.77
N GLN A 278 1.80 0.24 6.04
CA GLN A 278 1.41 0.19 4.64
C GLN A 278 0.10 -0.58 4.49
N GLU A 279 -0.57 -0.45 3.35
CA GLU A 279 -1.72 -1.31 3.05
C GLU A 279 -1.22 -2.70 2.67
N ASP A 280 -1.87 -3.74 3.20
CA ASP A 280 -1.54 -5.10 2.79
C ASP A 280 -2.17 -5.42 1.42
N GLU A 281 -1.35 -5.83 0.46
CA GLU A 281 -1.80 -6.13 -0.90
C GLU A 281 -2.72 -7.36 -0.99
N LEU A 282 -2.49 -8.36 -0.13
CA LEU A 282 -3.28 -9.59 -0.06
C LEU A 282 -4.52 -9.41 0.83
N PHE A 283 -4.43 -8.52 1.83
CA PHE A 283 -5.49 -8.25 2.80
C PHE A 283 -5.79 -6.75 2.88
N PRO A 284 -6.52 -6.16 1.92
CA PRO A 284 -6.71 -4.70 1.82
C PRO A 284 -7.40 -4.02 3.02
N TYR A 285 -8.03 -4.81 3.90
CA TYR A 285 -8.63 -4.35 5.15
C TYR A 285 -7.64 -4.27 6.33
N ALA A 286 -6.38 -4.63 6.10
CA ALA A 286 -5.33 -4.66 7.11
C ALA A 286 -4.23 -3.63 6.78
N GLY A 287 -3.63 -3.08 7.83
CA GLY A 287 -2.35 -2.37 7.72
C GLY A 287 -1.22 -3.33 8.05
N GLN A 288 -0.15 -3.29 7.25
CA GLN A 288 1.03 -4.14 7.38
C GLN A 288 2.22 -3.32 7.86
N VAL A 289 3.00 -3.90 8.76
CA VAL A 289 4.34 -3.44 9.16
C VAL A 289 5.37 -4.52 8.86
N CYS A 290 6.61 -4.10 8.58
CA CYS A 290 7.74 -5.01 8.38
C CYS A 290 8.73 -4.83 9.54
N ILE A 291 8.99 -5.91 10.29
CA ILE A 291 9.83 -5.87 11.48
C ILE A 291 11.01 -6.84 11.33
N SER A 292 12.23 -6.31 11.42
CA SER A 292 13.48 -7.07 11.41
C SER A 292 14.18 -7.12 12.78
N SER A 293 13.71 -6.33 13.74
CA SER A 293 14.30 -6.24 15.08
C SER A 293 13.48 -7.00 16.10
N ARG A 294 14.14 -7.88 16.86
CA ARG A 294 13.54 -8.63 17.96
C ARG A 294 12.90 -7.75 19.02
N LYS A 295 13.59 -6.69 19.46
CA LYS A 295 13.08 -5.77 20.48
C LYS A 295 11.82 -5.04 20.02
N VAL A 296 11.82 -4.60 18.75
CA VAL A 296 10.67 -3.92 18.16
C VAL A 296 9.50 -4.88 18.00
N LEU A 297 9.76 -6.14 17.63
CA LEU A 297 8.74 -7.18 17.58
C LEU A 297 8.12 -7.42 18.95
N GLU A 298 8.92 -7.56 20.00
CA GLU A 298 8.44 -7.79 21.36
C GLU A 298 7.51 -6.64 21.80
N GLU A 299 7.92 -5.39 21.59
CA GLU A 299 7.12 -4.22 21.91
C GLU A 299 5.82 -4.16 21.10
N PHE A 300 5.89 -4.39 19.78
CA PHE A 300 4.74 -4.39 18.89
C PHE A 300 3.71 -5.46 19.27
N MET A 301 4.18 -6.68 19.56
CA MET A 301 3.32 -7.81 19.89
C MET A 301 2.72 -7.68 21.29
N ASP A 302 3.45 -7.12 22.26
CA ASP A 302 2.87 -6.83 23.57
C ASP A 302 1.78 -5.74 23.49
N TYR A 303 2.03 -4.68 22.71
CA TYR A 303 1.08 -3.59 22.51
C TYR A 303 -0.19 -4.04 21.78
N PHE A 304 -0.05 -4.43 20.50
CA PHE A 304 -1.20 -4.77 19.68
C PHE A 304 -1.81 -6.12 20.03
N GLY A 305 -1.02 -7.06 20.55
CA GLY A 305 -1.56 -8.34 21.02
C GLY A 305 -2.61 -8.15 22.12
N ARG A 306 -2.39 -7.23 23.05
CA ARG A 306 -3.37 -6.89 24.10
C ARG A 306 -4.59 -6.19 23.52
N ILE A 307 -4.41 -5.18 22.66
CA ILE A 307 -5.52 -4.46 22.02
C ILE A 307 -6.45 -5.41 21.25
N ILE A 308 -5.88 -6.36 20.50
CA ILE A 308 -6.64 -7.36 19.74
C ILE A 308 -7.35 -8.35 20.68
N MET A 309 -6.76 -8.69 21.83
CA MET A 309 -7.37 -9.57 22.83
C MET A 309 -8.52 -8.90 23.59
N GLU A 310 -8.47 -7.59 23.81
CA GLU A 310 -9.49 -6.84 24.55
C GLU A 310 -10.72 -6.52 23.72
N ARG A 311 -10.53 -6.19 22.44
CA ARG A 311 -11.62 -5.87 21.48
C ARG A 311 -12.21 -7.12 20.83
#